data_AF-A0A1L5KW66-F1
#
_entry.id   AF-A0A1L5KW66-F1
#
_cell.length_a   1.000
_cell.length_b   1.000
_cell.length_c   1.000
_cell.angle_alpha   90.00
_cell.angle_beta   90.00
_cell.angle_gamma   90.00
#
_symmetry.space_group_name_H-M   'P 1'
#
loop_
_entity.id
_entity.type
_entity.pdbx_description
1 polymer ?
#
loop_
_entity_poly.entity_id
_entity_poly.type
_entity_poly.pdbx_seq_one_letter_code
_entity_poly.pdbx_strand_id
1 'polypeptide(L)' 'MSLQVDDVTRVAALLENMRITNFSVLDKEFIHIYDSDISGKALSKAIIENGIGLESMGRKQDTLEDFFFQLTEEEK' A
#
# COMPACT_ATOMS: atom_id res chain seq x y z
N MET A 1 -2.19 -4.19 1.89
CA MET A 1 -0.89 -3.60 1.50
C MET A 1 -1.06 -2.10 1.47
N SER A 2 -0.15 -1.34 2.04
CA SER A 2 -0.18 0.12 2.06
C SER A 2 0.89 0.68 1.14
N LEU A 3 0.52 1.70 0.37
CA LEU A 3 1.38 2.46 -0.53
C LEU A 3 1.37 3.92 -0.12
N GLN A 4 2.54 4.57 -0.16
CA GLN A 4 2.68 6.01 -0.10
C GLN A 4 3.34 6.52 -1.37
N VAL A 5 2.68 7.45 -2.05
CA VAL A 5 3.02 7.91 -3.40
C VAL A 5 2.79 9.41 -3.55
N ASP A 6 3.44 10.03 -4.52
CA ASP A 6 3.31 11.48 -4.78
C ASP A 6 1.98 11.85 -5.49
N ASP A 7 1.41 10.93 -6.27
CA ASP A 7 0.17 11.13 -7.00
C ASP A 7 -0.76 9.91 -6.91
N VAL A 8 -1.66 9.94 -5.94
CA VAL A 8 -2.65 8.87 -5.72
C VAL A 8 -3.62 8.68 -6.89
N THR A 9 -3.88 9.72 -7.68
CA THR A 9 -4.83 9.64 -8.81
C THR A 9 -4.22 8.84 -9.95
N ARG A 10 -2.95 9.12 -10.27
CA ARG A 10 -2.20 8.37 -11.29
C ARG A 10 -1.99 6.91 -10.87
N VAL A 11 -1.73 6.65 -9.59
CA VAL A 11 -1.61 5.26 -9.10
C VAL A 11 -2.93 4.53 -9.14
N ALA A 12 -4.04 5.15 -8.72
CA ALA A 12 -5.36 4.53 -8.83
C ALA A 12 -5.69 4.11 -10.27
N ALA A 13 -5.43 4.98 -11.25
CA ALA A 13 -5.62 4.66 -12.67
C ALA A 13 -4.67 3.53 -13.14
N LEU A 14 -3.42 3.50 -12.68
CA LEU A 14 -2.48 2.42 -12.96
C LEU A 14 -2.96 1.08 -12.39
N LEU A 15 -3.47 1.07 -11.16
CA LEU A 15 -4.03 -0.12 -10.51
C LEU A 15 -5.21 -0.68 -11.30
N GLU A 16 -6.14 0.18 -11.75
CA GLU A 16 -7.25 -0.23 -12.62
C GLU A 16 -6.76 -0.84 -13.94
N ASN A 17 -5.76 -0.24 -14.59
CA ASN A 17 -5.14 -0.78 -15.81
C ASN A 17 -4.48 -2.15 -15.60
N MET A 18 -3.95 -2.38 -14.39
CA MET A 18 -3.38 -3.67 -13.97
C MET A 18 -4.44 -4.68 -13.50
N ARG A 19 -5.74 -4.34 -13.59
CA ARG A 19 -6.89 -5.13 -13.10
C ARG A 19 -6.88 -5.34 -11.58
N ILE A 20 -6.26 -4.43 -10.84
CA ILE A 20 -6.31 -4.38 -9.38
C ILE A 20 -7.45 -3.43 -9.04
N THR A 21 -8.60 -3.99 -8.64
CA THR A 21 -9.81 -3.20 -8.36
C THR A 21 -10.15 -3.16 -6.87
N ASN A 22 -9.49 -3.97 -6.05
CA ASN A 22 -9.75 -4.06 -4.62
C ASN A 22 -8.78 -3.19 -3.83
N PHE A 23 -8.95 -1.88 -3.93
CA PHE A 23 -8.15 -0.88 -3.23
C PHE A 23 -9.00 0.33 -2.82
N SER A 24 -8.49 1.11 -1.87
CA SER A 24 -9.07 2.36 -1.38
C SER A 24 -8.00 3.44 -1.33
N VAL A 25 -8.33 4.65 -1.77
CA VAL A 25 -7.50 5.84 -1.52
C VAL A 25 -7.83 6.34 -0.11
N LEU A 26 -6.83 6.41 0.76
CA LEU A 26 -7.02 6.82 2.16
C LEU A 26 -6.91 8.33 2.32
N ASP A 27 -5.96 8.96 1.61
CA ASP A 27 -5.75 10.40 1.59
C ASP A 27 -5.00 10.85 0.31
N LYS A 28 -4.29 11.98 0.36
CA LYS A 28 -3.57 12.55 -0.79
C LYS A 28 -2.29 11.81 -1.17
N GLU A 29 -1.77 10.99 -0.29
CA GLU A 29 -0.48 10.30 -0.47
C GLU A 29 -0.63 8.78 -0.29
N PHE A 30 -1.68 8.30 0.39
CA PHE A 30 -1.82 6.91 0.79
C PHE A 30 -2.91 6.14 0.03
N ILE A 31 -2.55 4.95 -0.45
CA ILE A 31 -3.46 3.96 -1.03
C ILE A 31 -3.34 2.64 -0.26
N HIS A 32 -4.49 2.04 0.06
CA HIS A 32 -4.57 0.70 0.63
C HIS A 32 -5.09 -0.29 -0.40
N ILE A 33 -4.35 -1.38 -0.63
CA ILE A 33 -4.71 -2.47 -1.52
C ILE A 33 -5.04 -3.71 -0.69
N TYR A 34 -6.23 -4.28 -0.84
CA TYR A 34 -6.69 -5.40 -0.01
C TYR A 34 -6.28 -6.77 -0.57
N ASP A 35 -6.01 -6.87 -1.87
CA ASP A 35 -5.60 -8.14 -2.48
C ASP A 35 -4.22 -8.61 -1.97
N SER A 36 -4.16 -9.85 -1.49
CA SER A 36 -2.95 -10.48 -0.93
C SER A 36 -1.95 -10.95 -1.98
N ASP A 37 -2.42 -11.16 -3.20
CA ASP A 37 -1.69 -11.90 -4.24
C ASP A 37 -0.88 -10.98 -5.17
N ILE A 38 -0.90 -9.66 -4.90
CA ILE A 38 -0.19 -8.68 -5.71
C ILE A 38 1.29 -8.66 -5.36
N SER A 39 2.14 -9.00 -6.32
CA SER A 39 3.59 -8.90 -6.16
C SER A 39 4.00 -7.44 -5.94
N GLY A 40 4.47 -7.12 -4.74
CA GLY A 40 4.96 -5.78 -4.40
C GLY A 40 6.13 -5.35 -5.29
N LYS A 41 6.98 -6.30 -5.71
CA LYS A 41 8.08 -6.04 -6.67
C LYS A 41 7.57 -5.65 -8.06
N ALA A 42 6.52 -6.32 -8.55
CA ALA A 42 5.94 -5.98 -9.86
C ALA A 42 5.24 -4.62 -9.80
N LEU A 43 4.55 -4.36 -8.69
CA LEU A 43 3.84 -3.11 -8.47
C LEU A 43 4.80 -1.91 -8.33
N SER A 44 5.85 -2.05 -7.51
CA SER A 44 6.83 -0.97 -7.33
C SER A 44 7.53 -0.62 -8.62
N LYS A 45 7.89 -1.65 -9.41
CA LYS A 45 8.44 -1.47 -10.75
C LYS A 45 7.47 -0.69 -11.65
N ALA A 46 6.19 -1.09 -11.71
CA ALA A 46 5.20 -0.43 -12.55
C ALA A 46 5.01 1.06 -12.16
N ILE A 47 4.96 1.37 -10.87
CA ILE A 47 4.82 2.75 -10.37
C ILE A 47 6.02 3.60 -10.81
N ILE A 48 7.24 3.12 -10.60
CA ILE A 48 8.48 3.83 -10.95
C ILE A 48 8.60 4.00 -12.48
N GLU A 49 8.28 2.98 -13.27
CA GLU A 49 8.30 3.04 -14.74
C GLU A 49 7.28 4.01 -15.32
N ASN A 50 6.18 4.28 -14.61
CA ASN A 50 5.21 5.30 -14.97
C ASN A 50 5.61 6.71 -14.50
N GLY A 51 6.80 6.88 -13.91
CA GLY A 51 7.28 8.17 -13.43
C GLY A 51 6.41 8.73 -12.30
N ILE A 52 5.97 7.86 -11.40
CA ILE A 52 5.25 8.20 -10.18
C ILE A 52 6.22 7.97 -9.01
N GLY A 53 6.34 8.94 -8.10
CA GLY A 53 7.14 8.82 -6.89
C GLY A 53 6.55 7.77 -5.94
N LEU A 54 7.39 6.84 -5.52
CA LEU A 54 7.06 5.82 -4.52
C LEU A 54 7.89 6.06 -3.26
N GLU A 55 7.25 6.57 -2.21
CA GLU A 55 7.89 6.89 -0.94
C GLU A 55 8.00 5.66 -0.04
N SER A 56 6.91 4.89 0.08
CA SER A 56 6.91 3.67 0.87
C SER A 56 5.92 2.64 0.35
N MET A 57 6.24 1.36 0.60
CA MET A 57 5.37 0.23 0.28
C MET A 57 5.56 -0.84 1.35
N GLY A 58 4.46 -1.28 1.96
CA GLY A 58 4.49 -2.27 3.02
C GLY A 58 3.27 -3.20 2.97
N ARG A 59 3.49 -4.47 3.26
CA ARG A 59 2.38 -5.36 3.64
C ARG A 59 2.27 -5.31 5.15
N LYS A 60 1.11 -4.88 5.66
CA LYS A 60 0.77 -5.14 7.06
C LYS A 60 0.60 -6.66 7.19
N GLN A 61 1.62 -7.33 7.70
CA GLN A 61 1.44 -8.62 8.34
C GLN A 61 1.18 -8.25 9.78
N ASP A 62 -0.08 -8.22 10.21
CA ASP A 62 -0.37 -8.15 11.64
C ASP A 62 0.14 -9.47 12.23
N THR A 63 1.37 -9.46 12.73
CA THR A 63 1.91 -10.61 13.43
C THR A 63 1.28 -10.69 14.82
N LEU A 64 1.29 -11.87 15.43
CA LEU A 64 0.87 -12.00 16.83
C LEU A 64 1.69 -11.11 17.76
N GLU A 65 2.95 -10.83 17.41
CA GLU A 65 3.82 -9.90 18.14
C GLU A 65 3.36 -8.45 17.99
N ASP A 66 2.95 -8.01 16.79
CA ASP A 66 2.39 -6.66 16.59
C ASP A 66 1.11 -6.45 17.43
N PHE A 67 0.26 -7.48 17.52
CA PHE A 67 -0.93 -7.44 18.38
C PHE A 67 -0.55 -7.37 19.87
N PHE A 68 0.47 -8.12 20.30
CA PHE A 68 0.97 -8.09 21.67
C PHE A 68 1.57 -6.73 22.04
N PHE A 69 2.32 -6.10 21.13
CA PHE A 69 2.88 -4.77 21.34
C PHE A 69 1.78 -3.70 21.44
N GLN A 70 0.78 -3.70 20.55
CA GLN A 70 -0.34 -2.77 20.65
C GLN A 70 -1.10 -2.91 21.98
N LEU A 71 -1.32 -4.14 22.46
CA LEU A 71 -2.02 -4.39 23.73
C LEU A 71 -1.23 -3.86 24.95
N THR A 72 0.10 -3.86 24.88
CA THR A 72 0.98 -3.53 26.01
C THR A 72 1.54 -2.10 25.97
N GLU A 73 1.47 -1.41 24.83
CA GLU A 73 1.81 0.01 24.71
C GLU A 73 0.68 0.95 25.18
N GLU A 74 -0.57 0.49 25.25
CA GLU A 74 -1.70 1.27 25.82
C GLU A 74 -1.66 1.40 27.36
N GLU A 75 -0.71 0.75 28.04
CA GLU A 75 -0.55 0.81 29.51
C GLU A 75 0.46 1.86 30.02
N LYS A 76 0.84 2.86 29.22
CA LYS A 76 1.67 4.01 29.65
C LYS A 76 0.93 5.33 29.66
#